data_AF-A0AAW9W8X4-F1
#
_entry.id   AF-A0AAW9W8X4-F1
#
_cell.length_a   1.000
_cell.length_b   1.000
_cell.length_c   1.000
_cell.angle_alpha   90.00
_cell.angle_beta   90.00
_cell.angle_gamma   90.00
#
_symmetry.space_group_name_H-M   'P 1'
#
loop_
_entity.id
_entity.type
_entity.pdbx_description
1 polymer ?
#
loop_
_entity_poly.entity_id
_entity_poly.type
_entity_poly.pdbx_seq_one_letter_code
_entity_poly.pdbx_strand_id
1 'polypeptide(L)'
;SFTEVIAEKILSYKGFSEQELYDRFEVNSKAKGKNSTLIRKILGLTGDLDKTKEFQKANMNLRVIRVDKNNLPKEDSPFKTYCFKELAATDSWESSHVY
;
A
#
# COMPACT_ATOMS: atom_id res chain seq x y z
N SER A 1 13.78 -12.12 -5.70
CA SER A 1 13.92 -11.04 -4.69
C SER A 1 12.66 -10.99 -3.82
N PHE A 2 12.68 -10.29 -2.67
CA PHE A 2 11.46 -10.16 -1.84
C PHE A 2 10.31 -9.49 -2.62
N THR A 3 10.62 -8.49 -3.44
CA THR A 3 9.67 -7.82 -4.35
C THR A 3 9.02 -8.80 -5.34
N GLU A 4 9.79 -9.70 -5.96
CA GLU A 4 9.25 -10.72 -6.88
C GLU A 4 8.25 -11.64 -6.19
N VAL A 5 8.55 -12.13 -4.98
CA VAL A 5 7.64 -13.01 -4.21
C VAL A 5 6.32 -12.29 -3.91
N ILE A 6 6.38 -11.01 -3.54
CA ILE A 6 5.18 -10.19 -3.31
C ILE A 6 4.40 -10.01 -4.63
N ALA A 7 5.08 -9.71 -5.73
CA ALA A 7 4.47 -9.51 -7.04
C ALA A 7 3.76 -10.79 -7.52
N GLU A 8 4.39 -11.96 -7.41
CA GLU A 8 3.82 -13.25 -7.78
C GLU A 8 2.53 -13.56 -7.02
N LYS A 9 2.53 -13.34 -5.69
CA LYS A 9 1.31 -13.51 -4.87
C LYS A 9 0.18 -12.61 -5.35
N ILE A 10 0.46 -11.34 -5.62
CA ILE A 10 -0.57 -10.38 -6.07
C ILE A 10 -1.07 -10.74 -7.48
N LEU A 11 -0.16 -11.07 -8.40
CA LEU A 11 -0.48 -11.37 -9.80
C LEU A 11 -1.29 -12.66 -9.95
N SER A 12 -1.21 -13.59 -9.00
CA SER A 12 -2.06 -14.80 -8.99
C SER A 12 -3.56 -14.49 -8.91
N TYR A 13 -3.93 -13.28 -8.48
CA TYR A 13 -5.31 -12.80 -8.38
C TYR A 13 -5.67 -11.79 -9.47
N LYS A 14 -4.83 -11.61 -10.49
CA LYS A 14 -5.12 -10.72 -11.61
C LYS A 14 -6.34 -11.23 -12.38
N GLY A 15 -7.27 -10.32 -12.69
CA GLY A 15 -8.49 -10.62 -13.44
C GLY A 15 -9.72 -10.95 -12.59
N PHE A 16 -9.55 -11.14 -11.28
CA PHE A 16 -10.66 -11.28 -10.35
C PHE A 16 -11.34 -9.93 -10.10
N SER A 17 -12.65 -9.96 -9.89
CA SER A 17 -13.42 -8.81 -9.44
C SER A 17 -13.16 -8.50 -7.96
N GLU A 18 -13.41 -7.26 -7.56
CA GLU A 18 -13.26 -6.86 -6.15
C GLU A 18 -14.14 -7.71 -5.22
N GLN A 19 -15.35 -8.05 -5.64
CA GLN A 19 -16.29 -8.82 -4.82
C GLN A 19 -15.80 -10.26 -4.60
N GLU A 20 -15.30 -10.93 -5.65
CA GLU A 20 -14.71 -12.27 -5.53
C GLU A 20 -13.51 -12.28 -4.58
N LEU A 21 -12.69 -11.23 -4.62
CA LEU A 21 -11.57 -11.10 -3.70
C LEU A 21 -12.02 -10.82 -2.27
N TYR A 22 -13.02 -9.96 -2.07
CA TYR A 22 -13.56 -9.71 -0.74
C TYR A 22 -14.17 -10.97 -0.12
N ASP A 23 -14.89 -11.78 -0.90
CA ASP A 23 -15.50 -13.01 -0.42
C ASP A 23 -14.42 -14.06 -0.12
N ARG A 24 -13.47 -14.27 -1.04
CA ARG A 24 -12.35 -15.22 -0.88
C ARG A 24 -11.51 -14.93 0.36
N PHE A 25 -11.27 -13.66 0.65
CA PHE A 25 -10.43 -13.23 1.76
C PHE A 25 -11.24 -12.77 2.96
N GLU A 26 -12.57 -12.96 3.00
CA GLU A 26 -13.42 -12.56 4.11
C GLU A 26 -13.18 -11.09 4.54
N VAL A 27 -13.21 -10.18 3.58
CA VAL A 27 -13.03 -8.74 3.78
C VAL A 27 -14.41 -8.06 3.76
N ASN A 28 -14.70 -7.26 4.78
CA ASN A 28 -15.91 -6.45 4.78
C ASN A 28 -15.83 -5.36 3.69
N SER A 29 -16.60 -5.55 2.61
CA SER A 29 -16.65 -4.64 1.46
C SER A 29 -17.20 -3.24 1.78
N LYS A 30 -17.79 -3.04 2.97
CA LYS A 30 -18.29 -1.74 3.46
C LYS A 30 -17.27 -0.98 4.33
N ALA A 31 -16.15 -1.59 4.71
CA ALA A 31 -15.16 -0.94 5.56
C ALA A 31 -14.35 0.14 4.82
N LYS A 32 -14.05 1.26 5.49
CA LYS A 32 -13.26 2.39 4.95
C LYS A 32 -11.86 1.98 4.45
N GLY A 33 -11.29 0.91 5.02
CA GLY A 33 -9.95 0.39 4.69
C GLY A 33 -9.91 -0.95 3.96
N LYS A 34 -11.03 -1.41 3.37
CA LYS A 34 -11.17 -2.76 2.80
C LYS A 34 -10.04 -3.21 1.88
N ASN A 35 -9.54 -2.33 1.00
CA ASN A 35 -8.45 -2.67 0.06
C ASN A 35 -7.09 -2.82 0.76
N SER A 36 -6.86 -2.04 1.82
CA SER A 36 -5.67 -2.20 2.66
C SER A 36 -5.73 -3.51 3.46
N THR A 37 -6.91 -3.91 3.91
CA THR A 37 -7.12 -5.21 4.56
C THR A 37 -6.94 -6.36 3.57
N LEU A 38 -7.51 -6.22 2.36
CA LEU A 38 -7.42 -7.23 1.31
C LEU A 38 -5.97 -7.55 0.96
N ILE A 39 -5.14 -6.53 0.71
CA ILE A 39 -3.75 -6.76 0.33
C ILE A 39 -2.95 -7.44 1.45
N ARG A 40 -3.21 -7.10 2.73
CA ARG A 40 -2.59 -7.78 3.88
C ARG A 40 -2.95 -9.27 3.90
N LYS A 41 -4.23 -9.58 3.65
CA LYS A 41 -4.71 -10.98 3.59
C LYS A 41 -4.13 -11.75 2.40
N ILE A 42 -4.03 -11.14 1.21
CA ILE A 42 -3.36 -11.73 0.04
C ILE A 42 -1.90 -12.11 0.35
N LEU A 43 -1.19 -11.23 1.06
CA LEU A 43 0.21 -11.46 1.40
C LEU A 43 0.39 -12.43 2.58
N GLY A 44 -0.68 -12.75 3.32
CA GLY A 44 -0.65 -13.60 4.51
C GLY A 44 -0.03 -12.89 5.72
N LEU A 45 -0.14 -11.56 5.78
CA LEU A 45 0.53 -10.74 6.80
C LEU A 45 -0.47 -10.29 7.87
N THR A 46 -0.15 -10.58 9.13
CA THR A 46 -0.90 -10.13 10.30
C THR A 46 -0.23 -8.90 10.90
N GLY A 47 -0.96 -7.78 11.01
CA GLY A 47 -0.46 -6.55 11.62
C GLY A 47 -0.01 -5.46 10.63
N ASP A 48 0.94 -4.64 11.07
CA ASP A 48 1.41 -3.47 10.32
C ASP A 48 2.54 -3.86 9.33
N LEU A 49 2.23 -3.82 8.03
CA LEU A 49 3.12 -4.26 6.94
C LEU A 49 4.46 -3.53 6.96
N ASP A 50 4.41 -2.21 7.11
CA ASP A 50 5.58 -1.33 7.07
C ASP A 50 6.51 -1.54 8.28
N LYS A 51 6.06 -2.29 9.30
CA LYS A 51 6.85 -2.65 10.48
C LYS A 51 7.46 -4.05 10.41
N THR A 52 7.17 -4.82 9.36
CA THR A 52 7.79 -6.13 9.17
C THR A 52 9.27 -5.98 8.81
N LYS A 53 10.11 -6.92 9.26
CA LYS A 53 11.58 -6.85 9.05
C LYS A 53 11.93 -6.86 7.57
N GLU A 54 11.17 -7.62 6.78
CA GLU A 54 11.35 -7.78 5.35
C GLU A 54 11.08 -6.47 4.60
N PHE A 55 9.98 -5.77 4.91
CA PHE A 55 9.65 -4.48 4.30
C PHE A 55 10.65 -3.38 4.69
N GLN A 56 11.08 -3.35 5.95
CA GLN A 56 12.09 -2.39 6.42
C GLN A 56 13.45 -2.62 5.77
N LYS A 57 13.93 -3.87 5.71
CA LYS A 57 15.21 -4.21 5.06
C LYS A 57 15.18 -3.97 3.55
N ALA A 58 14.04 -4.16 2.92
CA ALA A 58 13.86 -3.89 1.50
C ALA A 58 13.65 -2.38 1.21
N ASN A 59 13.52 -1.54 2.24
CA ASN A 59 13.15 -0.13 2.14
C ASN A 59 11.91 0.09 1.24
N MET A 60 10.87 -0.72 1.47
CA MET A 60 9.67 -0.75 0.64
C MET A 60 8.45 -0.18 1.36
N ASN A 61 7.58 0.48 0.60
CA ASN A 61 6.24 0.87 1.03
C ASN A 61 5.20 0.30 0.07
N LEU A 62 4.14 -0.31 0.61
CA LEU A 62 3.04 -0.85 -0.18
C LEU A 62 1.87 0.14 -0.25
N ARG A 63 1.45 0.49 -1.46
CA ARG A 63 0.29 1.34 -1.70
C ARG A 63 -0.71 0.65 -2.62
N VAL A 64 -1.98 0.83 -2.32
CA VAL A 64 -3.08 0.35 -3.17
C VAL A 64 -3.73 1.56 -3.82
N ILE A 65 -3.71 1.60 -5.15
CA ILE A 65 -4.26 2.71 -5.95
C ILE A 65 -5.44 2.16 -6.75
N ARG A 66 -6.60 2.84 -6.64
CA ARG A 66 -7.75 2.54 -7.48
C ARG A 66 -7.65 3.32 -8.78
N VAL A 67 -7.76 2.63 -9.91
CA VAL A 67 -7.77 3.25 -11.24
C VAL A 67 -9.16 3.28 -11.85
N ASP A 68 -9.37 4.20 -12.79
CA ASP A 68 -10.59 4.31 -13.59
C ASP A 68 -10.48 3.54 -14.92
N LYS A 69 -11.52 3.64 -15.76
CA LYS A 69 -11.57 2.98 -17.08
C LYS A 69 -10.50 3.48 -18.07
N ASN A 70 -9.89 4.62 -17.80
CA ASN A 70 -8.80 5.21 -18.59
C ASN A 70 -7.43 4.89 -17.98
N ASN A 71 -7.37 4.03 -16.96
CA ASN A 71 -6.17 3.69 -16.18
C ASN A 71 -5.58 4.87 -15.38
N LEU A 72 -6.38 5.87 -15.05
CA LEU A 72 -5.97 6.98 -14.21
C LEU A 72 -6.35 6.74 -12.74
N PRO A 73 -5.52 7.15 -11.75
CA PRO A 73 -5.90 7.09 -10.35
C PRO A 73 -7.21 7.85 -10.10
N LYS A 74 -8.13 7.23 -9.35
CA LYS A 74 -9.39 7.86 -8.96
C LYS A 74 -9.24 8.90 -7.85
N GLU A 75 -8.19 8.75 -7.06
CA GLU A 75 -7.91 9.57 -5.89
C GLU A 75 -6.40 9.84 -5.85
N ASP A 76 -6.04 11.01 -5.34
CA ASP A 76 -4.65 11.34 -5.06
C ASP A 76 -4.09 10.39 -4.00
N SER A 77 -2.83 9.99 -4.15
CA SER A 77 -2.17 9.21 -3.09
C SER A 77 -1.89 10.14 -1.91
N PRO A 78 -2.42 9.87 -0.71
CA PRO A 78 -2.17 10.72 0.44
C PRO A 78 -0.67 10.77 0.72
N PHE A 79 -0.16 12.00 0.78
CA PHE A 79 1.22 12.28 1.11
C PHE A 79 1.43 12.27 2.62
N LYS A 80 2.68 12.16 3.08
CA LYS A 80 2.99 12.26 4.52
C LYS A 80 2.53 13.62 5.05
N THR A 81 1.99 13.65 6.26
CA THR A 81 1.63 14.90 6.92
C THR A 81 2.89 15.68 7.29
N TYR A 82 2.93 16.97 6.97
CA TYR A 82 4.03 17.84 7.33
C TYR A 82 3.86 18.41 8.74
N CYS A 83 4.96 18.46 9.48
CA CYS A 83 5.11 19.39 10.60
C CYS A 83 5.75 20.68 10.06
N PHE A 84 5.03 21.80 10.10
CA PHE A 84 5.55 23.06 9.54
C PHE A 84 6.84 23.53 10.20
N LYS A 85 7.00 23.29 11.51
CA LYS A 85 8.24 23.63 12.23
C LYS A 85 9.42 22.78 11.79
N GLU A 86 9.19 21.49 11.54
CA GLU A 86 10.21 20.58 11.02
C GLU A 86 10.60 20.99 9.60
N LEU A 87 9.61 21.22 8.74
CA LEU A 87 9.82 21.66 7.37
C LEU A 87 10.63 22.96 7.30
N ALA A 88 10.32 23.93 8.16
CA ALA A 88 11.04 25.20 8.22
C ALA A 88 12.48 25.05 8.75
N ALA A 89 12.80 23.96 9.44
CA ALA A 89 14.12 23.64 9.97
C ALA A 89 14.89 22.63 9.09
N THR A 90 14.29 22.12 8.02
CA THR A 90 14.97 21.22 7.08
C THR A 90 15.84 22.05 6.14
N ASP A 91 17.16 21.90 6.28
CA ASP A 91 18.14 22.69 5.51
C ASP A 91 18.51 22.08 4.15
N SER A 92 18.20 20.80 3.90
CA SER A 92 18.49 20.13 2.62
C SER A 92 17.37 19.22 2.15
N TRP A 93 17.23 19.11 0.83
CA TRP A 93 16.24 18.24 0.20
C TRP A 93 16.45 16.77 0.59
N GLU A 94 17.71 16.32 0.60
CA GLU A 94 18.11 14.93 0.87
C GLU A 94 17.86 14.49 2.32
N SER A 95 17.72 15.44 3.24
CA SER A 95 17.35 15.16 4.64
C SER A 95 15.86 15.31 4.91
N SER A 96 15.09 15.78 3.93
CA SER A 96 13.63 15.93 4.07
C SER A 96 12.95 14.57 4.12
N HIS A 97 11.81 14.47 4.80
CA HIS A 97 11.04 13.21 4.86
C HIS A 97 10.41 12.77 3.52
N VAL A 98 10.54 13.61 2.47
CA VAL A 98 10.07 13.37 1.10
C VAL A 98 11.08 12.54 0.31
N TYR A 99 12.36 12.83 0.51
CA TYR A 99 13.48 12.11 -0.11
C TYR A 99 13.58 10.69 0.45
#